data_AF-A0A956ET61-F1
#
_entry.id   AF-A0A956ET61-F1
#
_cell.length_a   1.000
_cell.length_b   1.000
_cell.length_c   1.000
_cell.angle_alpha   90.00
_cell.angle_beta   90.00
_cell.angle_gamma   90.00
#
_symmetry.space_group_name_H-M   'P 1'
#
loop_
_entity.id
_entity.type
_entity.pdbx_description
1 polymer ?
#
loop_
_entity_poly.entity_id
_entity_poly.type
_entity_poly.pdbx_seq_one_letter_code
_entity_poly.pdbx_strand_id
1 'polypeptide(L)'
;YVAIAGNAGNLPSQNYLINYAQSAVLTPSDYGFPHNGVAAEADPNVETVAIADLDFANLAQVRELGSVRPLHDRRPDLYDLKPRIRVELTHVE
;
A
#
# COMPACT_ATOMS: atom_id res chain seq x y z
N TYR A 1 7.85 -1.38 3.02
CA TYR A 1 7.90 -1.33 1.55
C TYR A 1 6.62 -1.89 0.98
N VAL A 2 6.20 -1.38 -0.16
CA VAL A 2 5.06 -1.87 -0.94
C VAL A 2 5.52 -1.94 -2.40
N ALA A 3 5.27 -3.06 -3.08
CA ALA A 3 5.50 -3.17 -4.52
C ALA A 3 4.14 -3.23 -5.21
N ILE A 4 3.95 -2.37 -6.21
CA ILE A 4 2.76 -2.35 -7.05
C ILE A 4 3.16 -2.60 -8.50
N ALA A 5 2.36 -3.41 -9.18
CA ALA A 5 2.50 -3.68 -10.60
C ALA A 5 1.13 -3.69 -11.25
N GLY A 6 1.07 -3.30 -12.51
CA GLY A 6 -0.16 -3.34 -13.29
C GLY A 6 0.11 -3.47 -14.78
N ASN A 7 -0.97 -3.63 -15.53
CA ASN A 7 -0.90 -3.79 -16.98
C ASN A 7 -0.73 -2.43 -17.67
N ALA A 8 0.16 -2.36 -18.65
CA ALA A 8 0.31 -1.22 -19.54
C ALA A 8 -0.20 -1.60 -20.94
N GLY A 9 -0.72 -0.62 -21.68
CA GLY A 9 -1.13 -0.76 -23.07
C GLY A 9 -2.53 -1.32 -23.27
N ASN A 10 -2.81 -1.73 -24.50
CA ASN A 10 -4.13 -2.18 -24.93
C ASN A 10 -4.10 -3.64 -25.39
N LEU A 11 -5.08 -4.44 -24.97
CA LEU A 11 -5.27 -5.78 -25.52
C LEU A 11 -6.18 -5.71 -26.76
N PRO A 12 -5.99 -6.59 -27.76
CA PRO A 12 -6.84 -6.63 -28.96
C PRO A 12 -8.25 -7.22 -28.72
N SER A 13 -8.73 -7.27 -27.47
CA SER A 13 -10.02 -7.86 -27.09
C SER A 13 -11.06 -6.78 -26.78
N GLN A 14 -12.32 -6.99 -27.18
CA GLN A 14 -13.40 -6.02 -26.94
C GLN A 14 -13.68 -5.77 -25.44
N ASN A 15 -13.30 -6.69 -24.56
CA ASN A 15 -13.58 -6.60 -23.12
C ASN A 15 -12.44 -6.00 -22.29
N TYR A 16 -11.30 -5.69 -22.91
CA TYR A 16 -10.16 -5.06 -22.25
C TYR A 16 -9.81 -3.76 -22.97
N LEU A 17 -10.08 -2.64 -22.30
CA LEU A 17 -9.74 -1.30 -22.77
C LEU A 17 -8.26 -0.98 -22.51
N ILE A 18 -7.88 0.28 -22.74
CA ILE A 18 -6.56 0.82 -22.46
C ILE A 18 -6.24 0.68 -20.96
N ASN A 19 -5.09 0.12 -20.66
CA ASN A 19 -4.51 0.07 -19.32
C ASN A 19 -3.40 1.13 -19.22
N TYR A 20 -3.29 1.80 -18.08
CA TYR A 20 -2.37 2.93 -17.89
C TYR A 20 -1.14 2.60 -17.04
N ALA A 21 -1.07 1.41 -16.40
CA ALA A 21 -0.34 1.21 -15.16
C ALA A 21 1.03 1.88 -15.03
N GLN A 22 1.33 2.31 -13.81
CA GLN A 22 2.61 2.84 -13.40
C GLN A 22 3.11 2.01 -12.22
N SER A 23 3.98 1.05 -12.50
CA SER A 23 4.51 0.13 -11.51
C SER A 23 5.55 0.81 -10.63
N ALA A 24 5.60 0.49 -9.33
CA ALA A 24 6.50 1.17 -8.40
C ALA A 24 6.86 0.30 -7.19
N VAL A 25 8.02 0.61 -6.61
CA VAL A 25 8.45 0.13 -5.29
C VAL A 25 8.46 1.32 -4.34
N LEU A 26 7.57 1.28 -3.36
CA LEU A 26 7.33 2.33 -2.38
C LEU A 26 8.01 2.00 -1.05
N THR A 27 8.54 3.04 -0.42
CA THR A 27 9.20 3.01 0.90
C THR A 27 8.29 3.62 1.97
N PRO A 28 8.55 3.38 3.26
CA PRO A 28 7.92 4.17 4.32
C PRO A 28 8.25 5.66 4.18
N SER A 29 7.32 6.53 4.53
CA SER A 29 7.52 7.99 4.54
C SER A 29 8.04 8.45 5.91
N ASP A 30 9.27 8.09 6.26
CA ASP A 30 9.92 8.49 7.52
C ASP A 30 11.42 8.76 7.32
N TYR A 31 12.10 9.24 8.36
CA TYR A 31 13.55 9.48 8.35
C TYR A 31 14.32 8.22 7.95
N GLY A 32 15.32 8.41 7.08
CA GLY A 32 16.13 7.32 6.53
C GLY A 32 15.59 6.71 5.23
N PHE A 33 14.44 7.16 4.73
CA PHE A 33 13.88 6.79 3.43
C PHE A 33 13.84 7.97 2.44
N PRO A 34 13.67 7.72 1.13
CA PRO A 34 13.46 8.78 0.14
C PRO A 34 12.32 9.72 0.55
N HIS A 35 12.53 11.03 0.35
CA HIS A 35 11.56 12.05 0.77
C HIS A 35 10.18 11.90 0.13
N ASN A 36 10.13 11.49 -1.13
CA ASN A 36 8.89 11.24 -1.87
C ASN A 36 8.31 9.82 -1.61
N GLY A 37 8.96 8.99 -0.80
CA GLY A 37 8.51 7.65 -0.51
C GLY A 37 8.67 6.64 -1.66
N VAL A 38 9.38 6.98 -2.75
CA VAL A 38 9.53 6.12 -3.93
C VAL A 38 10.97 5.61 -4.02
N ALA A 39 11.16 4.29 -4.06
CA ALA A 39 12.46 3.66 -4.28
C ALA A 39 12.76 3.49 -5.77
N ALA A 40 11.75 3.07 -6.53
CA ALA A 40 11.79 2.98 -7.99
C ALA A 40 10.37 3.08 -8.54
N GLU A 41 10.25 3.61 -9.75
CA GLU A 41 8.99 3.79 -10.45
C GLU A 41 9.22 3.62 -11.95
N ALA A 42 8.28 2.96 -12.61
CA ALA A 42 8.24 2.85 -14.06
C ALA A 42 7.60 4.11 -14.67
N ASP A 43 7.96 4.43 -15.92
CA ASP A 43 7.23 5.43 -16.67
C ASP A 43 5.77 4.99 -16.88
N PRO A 44 4.79 5.91 -16.86
CA PRO A 44 3.40 5.54 -17.01
C PRO A 44 3.10 4.88 -18.35
N ASN A 45 2.32 3.80 -18.34
CA ASN A 45 1.90 3.08 -19.54
C ASN A 45 3.06 2.56 -20.40
N VAL A 46 4.19 2.22 -19.78
CA VAL A 46 5.35 1.62 -20.45
C VAL A 46 5.57 0.19 -19.96
N GLU A 47 5.76 -0.73 -20.89
CA GLU A 47 6.20 -2.09 -20.58
C GLU A 47 7.66 -2.06 -20.12
N THR A 48 7.89 -2.20 -18.81
CA THR A 48 9.22 -2.14 -18.22
C THR A 48 9.27 -2.81 -16.85
N VAL A 49 10.47 -2.89 -16.27
CA VAL A 49 10.73 -3.46 -14.95
C VAL A 49 11.33 -2.37 -14.06
N ALA A 50 10.69 -2.09 -12.92
CA ALA A 50 11.23 -1.24 -11.87
C ALA A 50 12.04 -2.11 -10.88
N ILE A 51 13.28 -1.68 -10.58
CA ILE A 51 14.21 -2.40 -9.68
C ILE A 51 14.65 -1.44 -8.57
N ALA A 52 14.64 -1.90 -7.32
CA ALA A 52 15.12 -1.13 -6.17
C ALA A 52 15.79 -2.04 -5.13
N ASP A 53 16.88 -1.55 -4.54
CA ASP A 53 17.50 -2.15 -3.36
C ASP A 53 16.78 -1.69 -2.09
N LEU A 54 16.44 -2.64 -1.22
CA LEU A 54 15.65 -2.39 -0.02
C LEU A 54 16.46 -2.67 1.24
N ASP A 55 16.59 -1.66 2.10
CA ASP A 55 17.23 -1.81 3.41
C ASP A 55 16.21 -2.26 4.46
N PHE A 56 16.28 -3.54 4.84
CA PHE A 56 15.42 -4.10 5.87
C PHE A 56 15.90 -3.80 7.30
N ALA A 57 17.18 -3.52 7.50
CA ALA A 57 17.71 -3.15 8.81
C ALA A 57 17.17 -1.78 9.24
N ASN A 58 17.21 -0.81 8.33
CA ASN A 58 16.61 0.50 8.54
C ASN A 58 15.09 0.41 8.76
N LEU A 59 14.38 -0.42 7.98
CA LEU A 59 12.94 -0.67 8.18
C LEU A 59 12.63 -1.24 9.57
N ALA A 60 13.44 -2.18 10.06
CA ALA A 60 13.28 -2.73 11.40
C ALA A 60 13.48 -1.66 12.47
N GLN A 61 14.51 -0.83 12.33
CA GLN A 61 14.80 0.27 13.26
C GLN A 61 13.65 1.28 13.33
N VAL A 62 13.12 1.72 12.18
CA VAL A 62 12.02 2.68 12.11
C VAL A 62 10.72 2.11 12.68
N ARG A 63 10.46 0.82 12.53
CA ARG A 63 9.27 0.19 13.14
C ARG A 63 9.30 0.20 14.66
N GLU A 64 10.48 0.15 15.26
CA GLU A 64 10.66 0.12 16.72
C GLU A 64 10.78 1.52 17.32
N LEU A 65 11.60 2.36 16.69
CA LEU A 65 12.05 3.65 17.22
C LEU A 65 11.46 4.87 16.47
N GLY A 66 10.68 4.63 15.42
CA GLY A 66 10.06 5.69 14.64
C GLY A 66 9.09 6.55 15.46
N SER A 67 8.87 7.79 15.02
CA SER A 67 7.97 8.72 15.71
C SER A 67 6.51 8.26 15.67
N VAL A 68 6.15 7.49 14.65
CA VAL A 68 4.82 6.91 14.45
C VAL A 68 4.97 5.42 14.23
N ARG A 69 4.29 4.59 15.04
CA ARG A 69 4.44 3.13 15.00
C ARG A 69 3.08 2.43 14.89
N PRO A 70 2.40 2.51 13.72
CA PRO A 70 1.02 2.08 13.58
C PRO A 70 0.80 0.60 13.90
N LEU A 71 1.80 -0.25 13.66
CA LEU A 71 1.70 -1.68 13.95
C LEU A 71 1.72 -1.98 15.45
N HIS A 72 2.49 -1.21 16.23
CA HIS A 72 2.60 -1.37 17.68
C HIS A 72 1.46 -0.63 18.40
N ASP A 73 1.17 0.59 17.97
CA ASP A 73 0.24 1.51 18.65
C ASP A 73 -1.23 1.28 18.24
N ARG A 74 -1.50 0.27 17.40
CA ARG A 74 -2.86 -0.07 16.97
C ARG A 74 -3.71 -0.44 18.19
N ARG A 75 -4.91 0.13 18.27
CA ARG A 75 -5.95 -0.19 19.28
C ARG A 75 -7.03 -1.09 18.69
N PRO A 76 -6.82 -2.42 18.62
CA PRO A 76 -7.78 -3.35 18.02
C PRO A 76 -9.14 -3.34 18.72
N ASP A 77 -9.17 -2.99 20.01
CA ASP A 77 -10.39 -2.87 20.81
C ASP A 77 -11.35 -1.77 20.32
N LEU A 78 -10.85 -0.78 19.57
CA LEU A 78 -11.67 0.28 18.94
C LEU A 78 -12.25 -0.14 17.59
N TYR A 79 -11.74 -1.21 16.99
CA TYR A 79 -12.16 -1.70 15.67
C TYR A 79 -13.05 -2.93 15.75
N ASP A 80 -13.43 -3.35 16.97
CA ASP A 80 -14.38 -4.44 17.15
C ASP A 80 -15.79 -3.95 16.79
N LEU A 81 -16.40 -4.61 15.79
CA LEU A 81 -17.76 -4.31 15.35
C LEU A 81 -18.82 -5.00 16.21
N LYS A 82 -18.40 -5.82 17.18
CA LYS A 82 -19.33 -6.43 18.13
C LYS A 82 -19.96 -5.34 18.99
N PRO A 83 -21.29 -5.22 18.98
CA PRO A 83 -21.95 -4.24 19.82
C PRO A 83 -21.74 -4.60 21.29
N ARG A 84 -21.26 -3.63 22.08
CA ARG A 84 -21.09 -3.78 23.54
C ARG A 84 -22.42 -3.67 24.30
N ILE A 85 -23.48 -3.29 23.61
CA ILE A 85 -24.86 -3.17 24.10
C ILE A 85 -25.76 -4.06 23.25
N ARG A 86 -26.92 -4.44 23.77
CA ARG A 86 -27.90 -5.22 23.00
C ARG A 86 -28.49 -4.33 21.91
N VAL A 87 -28.33 -4.73 20.65
CA VAL A 87 -28.89 -4.04 19.48
C VAL A 87 -29.96 -4.93 18.87
N GLU A 88 -31.14 -4.35 18.62
CA GLU A 88 -32.21 -5.01 17.89
C GLU A 88 -32.01 -4.79 16.38
N LEU A 89 -31.90 -5.87 15.62
CA LEU A 89 -31.77 -5.81 14.15
C LEU A 89 -33.16 -5.98 13.53
N THR A 90 -33.80 -4.87 13.20
CA THR A 90 -35.10 -4.88 12.50
C THR A 90 -34.85 -4.87 10.99
N HIS A 91 -35.28 -5.92 10.29
CA HIS A 91 -35.38 -5.89 8.83
C HIS A 91 -36.66 -5.14 8.45
N VAL A 92 -36.52 -4.13 7.60
CA VAL A 92 -37.65 -3.43 6.99
C VAL A 92 -37.81 -4.02 5.59
N GLU A 93 -39.00 -4.59 5.32
CA GLU A 93 -39.38 -5.11 3.99
C GLU A 93 -39.48 -3.99 2.94
#